data_AF-A0A0T9UCM7-F1
#
_entry.id   AF-A0A0T9UCM7-F1
#
_cell.length_a   1.000
_cell.length_b   1.000
_cell.length_c   1.000
_cell.angle_alpha   90.00
_cell.angle_beta   90.00
_cell.angle_gamma   90.00
#
_symmetry.space_group_name_H-M   'P 1'
#
loop_
_entity.id
_entity.type
_entity.pdbx_description
1 polymer ?
#
loop_
_entity_poly.entity_id
_entity_poly.type
_entity_poly.pdbx_seq_one_letter_code
_entity_poly.pdbx_strand_id
1 'polypeptide(L)'
;MKLNIEVNCSYVCEPIHKQDGSLFAVELLSRFSAKSVDLSIDVEQFIRELGVDGKTELFQDQLRAVKAYRDWFIANKVLLTINIDFDLASVIVSDDSTRLMLDEMPFLRLEIMETFSNLSDGMNNPLLRELAERYPLWLDDLGRGVLP
;
A
#
# COMPACT_ATOMS: atom_id res chain seq x y z
N MET A 1 -29.20 -11.57 12.10
CA MET A 1 -28.73 -10.40 12.87
C MET A 1 -27.42 -9.95 12.24
N LYS A 2 -27.42 -8.88 11.43
CA LYS A 2 -26.18 -8.24 10.97
C LYS A 2 -25.83 -7.21 12.04
N LEU A 3 -24.77 -7.43 12.80
CA LEU A 3 -24.24 -6.35 13.62
C LEU A 3 -23.58 -5.36 12.67
N ASN A 4 -24.09 -4.13 12.61
CA ASN A 4 -23.37 -3.01 11.99
C ASN A 4 -22.26 -2.60 12.96
N ILE A 5 -21.13 -3.30 12.86
CA ILE A 5 -19.92 -2.93 13.60
C ILE A 5 -19.25 -1.80 12.81
N GLU A 6 -19.22 -0.60 13.38
CA GLU A 6 -18.48 0.51 12.82
C GLU A 6 -16.98 0.28 13.05
N VAL A 7 -16.25 0.07 11.96
CA VAL A 7 -14.79 -0.12 11.96
C VAL A 7 -14.14 1.23 11.69
N ASN A 8 -13.29 1.70 12.60
CA ASN A 8 -12.43 2.86 12.37
C ASN A 8 -11.11 2.41 11.75
N CYS A 9 -10.64 3.16 10.75
CA CYS A 9 -9.29 3.02 10.19
C CYS A 9 -8.41 4.19 10.64
N SER A 10 -7.20 3.90 11.08
CA SER A 10 -6.14 4.88 11.31
C SER A 10 -4.85 4.43 10.63
N TYR A 11 -3.94 5.39 10.41
CA TYR A 11 -2.68 5.14 9.71
C TYR A 11 -1.50 5.39 10.63
N VAL A 12 -0.52 4.50 10.58
CA VAL A 12 0.77 4.63 11.26
C VAL A 12 1.90 4.48 10.24
N CYS A 13 3.04 5.09 10.54
CA CYS A 13 4.23 5.03 9.69
C CYS A 13 5.33 4.29 10.44
N GLU A 14 5.78 3.15 9.92
CA GLU A 14 6.92 2.41 10.47
C GLU A 14 8.23 2.91 9.83
N PRO A 15 9.22 3.35 10.62
CA PRO A 15 10.39 4.03 10.07
C PRO A 15 11.46 3.06 9.58
N ILE A 16 11.95 3.30 8.36
CA ILE A 16 13.07 2.60 7.75
C ILE A 16 14.28 3.53 7.79
N HIS A 17 15.37 3.10 8.44
CA HIS A 17 16.57 3.91 8.64
C HIS A 17 17.73 3.43 7.78
N LYS A 18 18.63 4.36 7.45
CA LYS A 18 19.95 4.02 6.90
C LYS A 18 20.85 3.45 8.01
N GLN A 19 22.00 2.91 7.61
CA GLN A 19 23.01 2.42 8.55
C GLN A 19 23.55 3.51 9.50
N ASP A 20 23.51 4.78 9.09
CA ASP A 20 23.91 5.92 9.93
C ASP A 20 22.82 6.37 10.92
N GLY A 21 21.66 5.69 10.94
CA GLY A 21 20.53 6.00 11.81
C GLY A 21 19.63 7.13 11.30
N SER A 22 19.94 7.75 10.16
CA SER A 22 19.05 8.74 9.55
C SER A 22 17.81 8.07 8.93
N LEU A 23 16.66 8.74 9.01
CA LEU A 23 15.42 8.27 8.41
C LEU A 23 15.56 8.24 6.88
N PHE A 24 15.25 7.10 6.27
CA PHE A 24 15.29 6.88 4.83
C PHE A 24 13.90 6.85 4.21
N ALA A 25 13.02 6.04 4.79
CA ALA A 25 11.68 5.82 4.32
C ALA A 25 10.74 5.55 5.49
N VAL A 26 9.45 5.53 5.23
CA VAL A 26 8.44 4.97 6.14
C VAL A 26 7.51 4.03 5.38
N GLU A 27 7.06 2.98 6.03
CA GLU A 27 5.97 2.14 5.52
C GLU A 27 4.65 2.61 6.10
N LEU A 28 3.66 2.88 5.24
CA LEU A 28 2.32 3.25 5.66
C LEU A 28 1.52 1.99 5.98
N LEU A 29 1.12 1.85 7.25
CA LEU A 29 0.31 0.74 7.72
C LEU A 29 -1.07 1.21 8.18
N SER A 30 -2.09 0.43 7.81
CA SER A 30 -3.45 0.58 8.32
C SER A 30 -3.60 -0.12 9.67
N ARG A 31 -4.38 0.50 10.56
CA ARG A 31 -4.82 -0.07 11.84
C ARG A 31 -6.33 0.03 11.90
N PHE A 32 -6.99 -1.08 12.21
CA PHE A 32 -8.43 -1.15 12.30
C PHE A 32 -8.86 -1.38 13.75
N SER A 33 -9.93 -0.72 14.17
CA SER A 33 -10.55 -0.92 15.49
C SER A 33 -12.07 -0.93 15.37
N ALA A 34 -12.74 -1.81 16.12
CA ALA A 34 -14.19 -1.86 16.20
C ALA A 34 -14.67 -1.05 17.42
N LYS A 35 -15.51 -0.03 17.24
CA LYS A 35 -15.96 0.83 18.36
C LYS A 35 -16.71 0.08 19.48
N SER A 36 -17.35 -1.04 19.14
CA SER A 36 -18.26 -1.74 20.05
C SER A 36 -17.63 -2.90 20.80
N VAL A 37 -16.42 -3.33 20.45
CA VAL A 37 -15.75 -4.48 21.07
C VAL A 37 -14.24 -4.27 21.05
N ASP A 38 -13.57 -4.54 22.16
CA ASP A 38 -12.10 -4.57 22.27
C ASP A 38 -11.55 -5.84 21.60
N LEU A 39 -11.87 -6.02 20.32
CA LEU A 39 -11.43 -7.11 19.48
C LEU A 39 -10.22 -6.65 18.66
N SER A 40 -9.12 -7.39 18.77
CA SER A 40 -8.00 -7.26 17.86
C SER A 40 -8.45 -7.69 16.46
N ILE A 41 -8.41 -6.76 15.51
CA ILE A 41 -8.65 -7.07 14.10
C ILE A 41 -7.32 -7.51 13.49
N ASP A 42 -7.31 -8.72 12.91
CA ASP A 42 -6.22 -9.14 12.03
C ASP A 42 -6.30 -8.32 10.75
N VAL A 43 -5.38 -7.36 10.63
CA VAL A 43 -5.35 -6.36 9.55
C VAL A 43 -5.16 -7.05 8.19
N GLU A 44 -4.29 -8.05 8.11
CA GLU A 44 -3.98 -8.73 6.86
C GLU A 44 -5.19 -9.55 6.39
N GLN A 45 -5.79 -10.33 7.29
CA GLN A 45 -7.02 -11.08 6.98
C GLN A 45 -8.16 -10.13 6.61
N PHE A 46 -8.34 -9.03 7.34
CA PHE A 46 -9.41 -8.06 7.10
C PHE A 46 -9.30 -7.44 5.71
N ILE A 47 -8.11 -6.94 5.34
CA ILE A 47 -7.88 -6.35 4.00
C ILE A 47 -8.04 -7.41 2.91
N ARG A 48 -7.55 -8.64 3.14
CA ARG A 48 -7.70 -9.75 2.18
C ARG A 48 -9.17 -10.10 1.89
N GLU A 49 -10.05 -9.97 2.89
CA GLU A 49 -11.49 -10.21 2.76
C GLU A 49 -12.27 -9.06 2.13
N LEU A 50 -11.67 -7.86 2.01
CA LEU A 50 -12.32 -6.75 1.30
C LEU A 50 -12.48 -7.10 -0.19
N GLY A 51 -13.64 -6.75 -0.73
CA GLY A 51 -13.81 -6.71 -2.18
C GLY A 51 -12.98 -5.58 -2.80
N VAL A 52 -12.80 -5.62 -4.13
CA VAL A 52 -12.04 -4.61 -4.90
C VAL A 52 -12.48 -3.18 -4.59
N ASP A 53 -13.79 -2.93 -4.50
CA ASP A 53 -14.32 -1.60 -4.16
C ASP A 53 -13.86 -1.13 -2.78
N GLY A 54 -13.88 -2.01 -1.77
CA GLY A 54 -13.44 -1.70 -0.41
C GLY A 54 -11.93 -1.49 -0.31
N LYS A 55 -11.14 -2.31 -1.03
CA LYS A 55 -9.70 -2.09 -1.16
C LYS A 55 -9.39 -0.75 -1.83
N THR A 56 -10.13 -0.43 -2.89
CA THR A 56 -10.00 0.84 -3.62
C THR A 56 -10.32 2.03 -2.73
N GLU A 57 -11.42 1.98 -1.98
CA GLU A 57 -11.78 3.04 -1.03
C GLU A 57 -10.69 3.24 0.03
N LEU A 58 -10.21 2.16 0.64
CA LEU A 58 -9.11 2.20 1.60
C LEU A 58 -7.84 2.80 0.99
N PHE A 59 -7.48 2.39 -0.22
CA PHE A 59 -6.31 2.91 -0.93
C PHE A 59 -6.44 4.40 -1.22
N GLN A 60 -7.62 4.87 -1.67
CA GLN A 60 -7.87 6.30 -1.85
C GLN A 60 -7.79 7.10 -0.56
N ASP A 61 -8.29 6.56 0.56
CA ASP A 61 -8.14 7.18 1.88
C ASP A 61 -6.67 7.28 2.29
N GLN A 62 -5.88 6.22 2.07
CA GLN A 62 -4.44 6.21 2.33
C GLN A 62 -3.72 7.27 1.49
N LEU A 63 -3.98 7.34 0.17
CA LEU A 63 -3.39 8.35 -0.69
C LEU A 63 -3.76 9.77 -0.23
N ARG A 64 -5.01 10.00 0.20
CA ARG A 64 -5.44 11.31 0.74
C ARG A 64 -4.70 11.67 2.02
N ALA A 65 -4.54 10.70 2.92
CA ALA A 65 -3.79 10.90 4.15
C ALA A 65 -2.32 11.24 3.86
N VAL A 66 -1.66 10.52 2.94
CA VAL A 66 -0.27 10.78 2.56
C VAL A 66 -0.09 12.13 1.87
N LYS A 67 -1.00 12.47 0.95
CA LYS A 67 -0.96 13.74 0.20
C LYS A 67 -0.99 14.96 1.12
N ALA A 68 -1.69 14.89 2.25
CA ALA A 68 -1.69 15.96 3.25
C ALA A 68 -0.30 16.28 3.83
N TYR A 69 0.64 15.32 3.78
CA TYR A 69 2.03 15.47 4.24
C TYR A 69 3.05 15.52 3.10
N ARG A 70 2.60 15.65 1.83
CA ARG A 70 3.45 15.64 0.62
C ARG A 70 4.69 16.52 0.75
N ASP A 71 4.50 17.77 1.15
CA ASP A 71 5.58 18.76 1.17
C ASP A 71 6.66 18.39 2.21
N TRP A 72 6.28 17.72 3.31
CA TRP A 72 7.23 17.22 4.30
C TRP A 72 8.10 16.10 3.73
N PHE A 73 7.52 15.12 3.03
CA PHE A 73 8.28 14.03 2.41
C PHE A 73 9.25 14.56 1.36
N ILE A 74 8.80 15.49 0.52
CA ILE A 74 9.65 16.12 -0.51
C ILE A 74 10.80 16.91 0.13
N ALA A 75 10.51 17.76 1.11
CA ALA A 75 11.52 18.61 1.75
C ALA A 75 12.58 17.79 2.49
N ASN A 76 12.18 16.70 3.14
CA ASN A 76 13.08 15.84 3.92
C ASN A 76 13.72 14.71 3.10
N LYS A 77 13.33 14.54 1.84
CA LYS A 77 13.79 13.45 0.96
C LYS A 77 13.58 12.07 1.58
N VAL A 78 12.45 11.89 2.27
CA VAL A 78 12.03 10.63 2.87
C VAL A 78 11.07 9.94 1.90
N LEU A 79 11.26 8.65 1.68
CA LEU A 79 10.35 7.85 0.86
C LEU A 79 9.17 7.34 1.69
N LEU A 80 8.07 7.00 1.03
CA LEU A 80 6.94 6.30 1.66
C LEU A 80 6.61 5.06 0.85
N THR A 81 6.47 3.91 1.50
CA THR A 81 5.94 2.69 0.86
C THR A 81 4.47 2.51 1.20
N ILE A 82 3.71 1.98 0.25
CA ILE A 82 2.31 1.59 0.44
C ILE A 82 2.09 0.22 -0.21
N ASN A 83 1.56 -0.70 0.58
CA ASN A 83 1.26 -2.06 0.14
C ASN A 83 0.13 -2.06 -0.91
N ILE A 84 0.35 -2.79 -2.00
CA ILE A 84 -0.67 -3.07 -3.03
C ILE A 84 -0.70 -4.56 -3.35
N ASP A 85 -1.89 -5.07 -3.64
CA ASP A 85 -2.10 -6.41 -4.17
C ASP A 85 -2.47 -6.37 -5.66
N PHE A 86 -2.80 -7.53 -6.23
CA PHE A 86 -3.14 -7.64 -7.64
C PHE A 86 -4.40 -6.83 -8.03
N ASP A 87 -5.39 -6.74 -7.13
CA ASP A 87 -6.61 -5.99 -7.37
C ASP A 87 -6.29 -4.49 -7.44
N LEU A 88 -5.54 -3.97 -6.46
CA LEU A 88 -5.12 -2.58 -6.43
C LEU A 88 -4.18 -2.21 -7.59
N ALA A 89 -3.27 -3.11 -7.96
CA ALA A 89 -2.44 -2.94 -9.14
C ALA A 89 -3.28 -2.72 -10.41
N SER A 90 -4.35 -3.52 -10.57
CA SER A 90 -5.29 -3.41 -11.69
C SER A 90 -6.07 -2.08 -11.66
N VAL A 91 -6.48 -1.64 -10.47
CA VAL A 91 -7.14 -0.34 -10.28
C VAL A 91 -6.20 0.82 -10.64
N ILE A 92 -4.95 0.80 -10.16
CA ILE A 92 -3.96 1.84 -10.46
C ILE A 92 -3.73 1.96 -11.96
N VAL A 93 -3.63 0.84 -12.68
CA VAL A 93 -3.42 0.84 -14.13
C VAL A 93 -4.62 1.42 -14.89
N SER A 94 -5.83 1.09 -14.44
CA SER A 94 -7.07 1.43 -15.15
C SER A 94 -7.68 2.79 -14.78
N ASP A 95 -7.43 3.32 -13.59
CA ASP A 95 -8.04 4.56 -13.12
C ASP A 95 -7.10 5.78 -13.21
N ASP A 96 -7.43 6.69 -14.13
CA ASP A 96 -6.69 7.94 -14.33
C ASP A 96 -6.64 8.82 -13.07
N SER A 97 -7.70 8.82 -12.26
CA SER A 97 -7.76 9.67 -11.07
C SER A 97 -6.74 9.24 -10.01
N THR A 98 -6.61 7.94 -9.81
CA THR A 98 -5.59 7.31 -8.96
C THR A 98 -4.19 7.63 -9.46
N ARG A 99 -3.95 7.51 -10.77
CA ARG A 99 -2.65 7.81 -11.37
C ARG A 99 -2.25 9.26 -11.21
N LEU A 100 -3.18 10.18 -11.46
CA LEU A 100 -2.94 11.62 -11.23
C LEU A 100 -2.59 11.92 -9.78
N MET A 101 -3.23 11.24 -8.83
CA MET A 101 -2.92 11.41 -7.41
C MET A 101 -1.54 10.88 -7.05
N LEU A 102 -1.15 9.71 -7.57
CA LEU A 102 0.18 9.13 -7.39
C LEU A 102 1.28 10.00 -8.02
N ASP A 103 1.04 10.56 -9.20
CA ASP A 103 1.99 11.43 -9.91
C ASP A 103 2.33 12.71 -9.11
N GLU A 104 1.44 13.17 -8.24
CA GLU A 104 1.69 14.29 -7.32
C GLU A 104 2.60 13.90 -6.12
N MET A 105 2.91 12.63 -5.93
CA MET A 105 3.65 12.11 -4.77
C MET A 105 4.89 11.30 -5.22
N PRO A 106 5.92 11.94 -5.80
CA PRO A 106 7.08 11.25 -6.39
C PRO A 106 7.96 10.49 -5.37
N PHE A 107 7.76 10.72 -4.08
CA PHE A 107 8.43 9.99 -2.99
C PHE A 107 7.76 8.64 -2.67
N LEU A 108 6.54 8.41 -3.16
CA LEU A 108 5.78 7.19 -2.91
C LEU A 108 6.36 6.02 -3.71
N ARG A 109 6.38 4.85 -3.09
CA ARG A 109 6.82 3.57 -3.66
C ARG A 109 5.68 2.58 -3.49
N LEU A 110 5.31 1.89 -4.57
CA LEU A 110 4.31 0.84 -4.49
C LEU A 110 5.01 -0.45 -4.04
N GLU A 111 4.52 -1.05 -2.97
CA GLU A 111 5.11 -2.23 -2.35
C GLU A 111 4.27 -3.46 -2.67
N ILE A 112 4.91 -4.47 -3.24
CA ILE A 112 4.31 -5.77 -3.55
C ILE A 112 5.02 -6.85 -2.74
N MET A 113 4.29 -7.90 -2.36
CA MET A 113 4.85 -9.04 -1.64
C MET A 113 5.33 -10.13 -2.60
N GLU A 114 6.21 -11.04 -2.17
CA GLU A 114 6.57 -12.24 -2.96
C GLU A 114 5.36 -13.11 -3.37
N THR A 115 4.26 -13.02 -2.62
CA THR A 115 3.00 -13.72 -2.90
C THR A 115 2.13 -13.03 -3.96
N PHE A 116 2.58 -11.93 -4.55
CA PHE A 116 1.86 -11.22 -5.61
C PHE A 116 1.55 -12.16 -6.78
N SER A 117 0.29 -12.17 -7.22
CA SER A 117 -0.17 -13.08 -8.28
C SER A 117 0.67 -12.93 -9.55
N ASN A 118 1.17 -14.05 -10.06
CA ASN A 118 1.99 -14.09 -11.27
C ASN A 118 3.28 -13.25 -11.19
N LEU A 119 3.88 -13.12 -9.99
CA LEU A 119 5.15 -12.42 -9.82
C LEU A 119 6.31 -13.11 -10.57
N SER A 120 6.31 -14.45 -10.65
CA SER A 120 7.34 -15.24 -11.35
C SER A 120 7.43 -14.95 -12.84
N ASP A 121 6.36 -14.44 -13.45
CA ASP A 121 6.36 -14.01 -14.85
C ASP A 121 7.19 -12.72 -15.06
N GLY A 122 7.53 -12.00 -13.98
CA GLY A 122 8.33 -10.79 -14.00
C GLY A 122 7.77 -9.75 -14.96
N MET A 123 8.61 -9.22 -15.86
CA MET A 123 8.20 -8.23 -16.87
C MET A 123 7.32 -8.80 -17.99
N ASN A 124 7.08 -10.12 -18.03
CA ASN A 124 6.06 -10.70 -18.91
C ASN A 124 4.64 -10.56 -18.33
N ASN A 125 4.52 -10.26 -17.02
CA ASN A 125 3.25 -9.85 -16.43
C ASN A 125 2.94 -8.41 -16.90
N PRO A 126 1.90 -8.20 -17.72
CA PRO A 126 1.62 -6.88 -18.30
C PRO A 126 1.31 -5.84 -17.24
N LEU A 127 0.69 -6.25 -16.13
CA LEU A 127 0.33 -5.37 -15.02
C LEU A 127 1.56 -4.87 -14.28
N LEU A 128 2.49 -5.78 -13.92
CA LEU A 128 3.75 -5.41 -13.29
C LEU A 128 4.60 -4.54 -14.21
N ARG A 129 4.64 -4.86 -15.52
CA ARG A 129 5.35 -4.04 -16.49
C ARG A 129 4.80 -2.61 -16.55
N GLU A 130 3.49 -2.45 -16.68
CA GLU A 130 2.87 -1.13 -16.77
C GLU A 130 3.08 -0.31 -15.48
N LEU A 131 2.96 -0.95 -14.31
CA LEU A 131 3.27 -0.30 -13.05
C LEU A 131 4.74 0.12 -12.97
N ALA A 132 5.67 -0.79 -13.27
CA ALA A 132 7.12 -0.53 -13.18
C ALA A 132 7.61 0.52 -14.19
N GLU A 133 6.91 0.70 -15.32
CA GLU A 133 7.20 1.76 -16.29
C GLU A 133 6.88 3.17 -15.75
N ARG A 134 5.95 3.29 -14.81
CA ARG A 134 5.48 4.59 -14.28
C ARG A 134 5.88 4.87 -12.84
N TYR A 135 5.89 3.85 -11.99
CA TYR A 135 6.07 3.96 -10.55
C TYR A 135 7.20 3.05 -10.06
N PRO A 136 8.09 3.51 -9.18
CA PRO A 136 9.10 2.63 -8.62
C PRO A 136 8.44 1.61 -7.67
N LEU A 137 8.74 0.34 -7.89
CA LEU A 137 8.21 -0.79 -7.12
C LEU A 137 9.21 -1.28 -6.07
N TRP A 138 8.71 -1.66 -4.91
CA TRP A 138 9.46 -2.35 -3.85
C TRP A 138 8.90 -3.76 -3.69
N LEU A 139 9.80 -4.72 -3.48
CA LEU A 139 9.44 -6.11 -3.22
C LEU A 139 9.71 -6.40 -1.75
N ASP A 140 8.65 -6.68 -1.02
CA ASP A 140 8.71 -7.12 0.37
C ASP A 140 8.72 -8.65 0.46
N ASP A 141 9.12 -9.17 1.62
CA ASP A 141 9.18 -10.60 1.94
C ASP A 141 10.15 -11.40 1.05
N LEU A 142 11.16 -10.74 0.47
CA LEU A 142 12.16 -11.39 -0.38
C LEU A 142 12.90 -12.53 0.36
N GLY A 143 12.91 -13.72 -0.23
CA GLY A 143 13.60 -14.90 0.29
C GLY A 143 12.72 -15.88 1.07
N ARG A 144 11.39 -15.72 1.05
CA ARG A 144 10.47 -16.69 1.67
C ARG A 144 10.40 -18.01 0.89
N GLY A 145 10.77 -18.00 -0.39
CA GLY A 145 10.83 -19.21 -1.23
C GLY A 145 9.44 -19.71 -1.62
N VAL A 146 8.46 -18.80 -1.71
CA VAL A 146 7.06 -19.11 -2.06
C VAL A 146 6.83 -19.11 -3.59
N LEU A 147 7.86 -18.79 -4.37
CA LEU A 147 7.82 -18.92 -5.83
C LEU A 147 7.82 -20.43 -6.20
N PRO A 148 6.80 -20.93 -6.92
CA PRO A 148 6.73 -22.32 -7.35
C PRO A 148 7.81 -22.71 -8.36
#